data_AF-A0A7W1A615-F1
#
_entry.id   AF-A0A7W1A615-F1
#
_cell.length_a   1.000
_cell.length_b   1.000
_cell.length_c   1.000
_cell.angle_alpha   90.00
_cell.angle_beta   90.00
_cell.angle_gamma   90.00
#
_symmetry.space_group_name_H-M   'P 1'
#
loop_
_entity.id
_entity.type
_entity.pdbx_description
1 polymer ?
#
loop_
_entity_poly.entity_id
_entity_poly.type
_entity_poly.pdbx_seq_one_letter_code
_entity_poly.pdbx_strand_id
1 'polypeptide(L)'
;MVSWPAVSGAAGYEVLFRYTTSVRYEKLYRVTGATSFLLPEQLDDGWVAVRAVGAGGHRSLASSAPPPCPILTTRADTVAAGDVIRNCIRPPAR
;
A
#
# COMPACT_ATOMS: atom_id res chain seq x y z
N MET A 1 9.22 3.11 -6.52
CA MET A 1 8.06 2.41 -7.11
C MET A 1 7.18 1.88 -5.99
N VAL A 2 5.86 1.95 -6.16
CA VAL A 2 4.88 1.44 -5.19
C VAL A 2 4.01 0.37 -5.85
N SER A 3 3.58 -0.62 -5.10
CA SER A 3 2.69 -1.68 -5.55
C SER A 3 1.66 -2.01 -4.48
N TRP A 4 0.52 -2.55 -4.92
CA TRP A 4 -0.62 -2.88 -4.06
C TRP A 4 -1.36 -4.12 -4.58
N PRO A 5 -2.15 -4.81 -3.73
CA PRO A 5 -3.00 -5.91 -4.18
C PRO A 5 -4.12 -5.43 -5.10
N ALA A 6 -4.53 -6.27 -6.06
CA ALA A 6 -5.69 -5.99 -6.89
C ALA A 6 -6.98 -6.03 -6.05
N VAL A 7 -7.89 -5.09 -6.31
CA VAL A 7 -9.23 -5.03 -5.72
C VAL A 7 -10.25 -5.50 -6.75
N SER A 8 -11.05 -6.51 -6.41
CA SER A 8 -12.11 -7.02 -7.29
C SER A 8 -13.14 -5.93 -7.59
N GLY A 9 -13.52 -5.80 -8.87
CA GLY A 9 -14.47 -4.77 -9.32
C GLY A 9 -13.88 -3.36 -9.48
N ALA A 10 -12.58 -3.17 -9.22
CA ALA A 10 -11.90 -1.91 -9.51
C ALA A 10 -11.73 -1.72 -11.03
N ALA A 11 -12.16 -0.58 -11.55
CA ALA A 11 -11.89 -0.15 -12.92
C ALA A 11 -10.54 0.58 -13.05
N GLY A 12 -10.02 1.09 -11.93
CA GLY A 12 -8.71 1.72 -11.83
C GLY A 12 -8.34 2.06 -10.39
N TYR A 13 -7.27 2.80 -10.23
CA TYR A 13 -6.75 3.24 -8.94
C TYR A 13 -6.39 4.73 -8.98
N GLU A 14 -6.49 5.37 -7.83
CA GLU A 14 -5.94 6.69 -7.58
C GLU A 14 -4.82 6.55 -6.54
N VAL A 15 -3.62 6.99 -6.90
CA VAL A 15 -2.45 7.09 -6.02
C VAL A 15 -2.39 8.50 -5.48
N LEU A 16 -2.50 8.62 -4.16
CA LEU A 16 -2.53 9.87 -3.42
C LEU A 16 -1.17 10.07 -2.76
N PHE A 17 -0.57 11.24 -2.92
CA PHE A 17 0.71 11.57 -2.29
C PHE A 17 0.59 12.84 -1.46
N ARG A 18 1.26 12.83 -0.30
CA ARG A 18 1.48 14.01 0.54
C ARG A 18 2.92 14.04 1.00
N TYR A 19 3.48 15.24 1.14
CA TYR A 19 4.75 15.41 1.83
C TYR A 19 4.60 15.10 3.32
N THR A 20 5.69 14.71 3.98
CA THR A 20 5.73 14.42 5.43
C THR A 20 5.33 15.63 6.28
N THR A 21 5.54 16.84 5.77
CA THR A 21 5.18 18.11 6.40
C THR A 21 3.71 18.50 6.19
N SER A 22 2.97 17.74 5.37
CA SER A 22 1.59 18.07 5.01
C SER A 22 0.58 17.14 5.68
N VAL A 23 -0.54 17.72 6.08
CA VAL A 23 -1.68 17.01 6.68
C VAL A 23 -2.70 16.55 5.64
N ARG A 24 -2.55 16.93 4.37
CA ARG A 24 -3.50 16.60 3.29
C ARG A 24 -2.76 15.96 2.11
N TYR A 25 -3.47 15.13 1.35
CA TYR A 25 -2.97 14.71 0.03
C TYR A 25 -3.00 15.88 -0.93
N GLU A 26 -1.86 16.12 -1.57
CA GLU A 26 -1.65 17.26 -2.46
C GLU A 26 -1.58 16.82 -3.92
N LYS A 27 -1.21 15.56 -4.16
CA LYS A 27 -1.08 15.00 -5.50
C LYS A 27 -1.96 13.77 -5.65
N LEU A 28 -2.49 13.60 -6.86
CA LEU A 28 -3.35 12.50 -7.26
C LEU A 28 -2.93 12.02 -8.65
N TYR A 29 -2.57 10.75 -8.75
CA TYR A 29 -2.22 10.09 -9.99
C TYR A 29 -3.26 9.01 -10.31
N ARG A 30 -3.76 8.99 -11.54
CA ARG A 30 -4.71 7.96 -11.99
C ARG A 30 -3.96 6.83 -12.65
N VAL A 31 -4.27 5.60 -12.25
CA VAL A 31 -3.64 4.38 -12.73
C VAL A 31 -4.72 3.43 -13.21
N THR A 32 -4.66 3.04 -14.48
CA THR A 32 -5.60 2.10 -15.10
C THR A 32 -4.85 0.84 -15.54
N GLY A 33 -5.47 -0.33 -15.34
CA GLY A 33 -4.90 -1.60 -15.79
C GLY A 33 -3.63 -2.07 -15.08
N ALA A 34 -3.19 -1.40 -14.01
CA ALA A 34 -1.98 -1.75 -13.26
C ALA A 34 -2.19 -1.66 -11.74
N THR A 35 -1.41 -2.45 -11.00
CA THR A 35 -1.34 -2.46 -9.53
C THR A 35 0.00 -2.00 -8.99
N SER A 36 0.73 -1.24 -9.81
CA SER A 36 1.99 -0.61 -9.46
C SER A 36 2.12 0.74 -10.16
N PHE A 37 2.85 1.65 -9.54
CA PHE A 37 3.10 2.98 -10.08
C PHE A 37 4.50 3.47 -9.70
N LEU A 38 5.19 4.11 -10.65
CA LEU A 38 6.43 4.79 -10.38
C LEU A 38 6.11 6.23 -9.96
N LEU A 39 6.29 6.52 -8.68
CA LEU A 39 6.15 7.87 -8.16
C LEU A 39 7.26 8.78 -8.74
N PRO A 40 6.92 10.00 -9.17
CA PRO A 40 7.91 11.04 -9.44
C PRO A 40 8.69 11.44 -8.18
N GLU A 41 8.05 11.37 -7.02
CA GLU A 41 8.64 11.70 -5.72
C GLU A 41 9.33 10.50 -5.06
N GLN A 42 10.29 10.78 -4.18
CA GLN A 42 10.86 9.78 -3.28
C GLN A 42 9.95 9.55 -2.05
N LEU A 43 9.98 8.33 -1.50
CA LEU A 43 9.10 7.92 -0.39
C LEU A 43 9.61 8.33 1.00
N ASP A 44 10.86 8.74 1.13
CA ASP A 44 11.40 9.38 2.33
C ASP A 44 10.88 10.82 2.52
N ASP A 45 10.48 11.47 1.44
CA ASP A 45 9.91 12.83 1.46
C ASP A 45 8.40 12.86 1.71
N GLY A 46 7.72 11.72 1.65
CA GLY A 46 6.26 11.71 1.70
C GLY A 46 5.59 10.38 2.00
N TRP A 47 4.28 10.49 2.21
CA TRP A 47 3.40 9.35 2.39
C TRP A 47 2.56 9.15 1.15
N VAL A 48 2.37 7.89 0.78
CA VAL A 48 1.51 7.51 -0.33
C VAL A 48 0.38 6.61 0.16
N ALA A 49 -0.79 6.82 -0.42
CA ALA A 49 -1.93 5.93 -0.25
C ALA A 49 -2.54 5.63 -1.62
N VAL A 50 -3.25 4.52 -1.69
CA VAL A 50 -3.91 4.04 -2.89
C VAL A 50 -5.37 3.76 -2.57
N ARG A 51 -6.26 4.15 -3.48
CA ARG A 51 -7.67 3.74 -3.43
C ARG A 51 -8.11 3.20 -4.77
N ALA A 52 -8.95 2.17 -4.74
CA ALA A 52 -9.64 1.67 -5.91
C ALA A 52 -10.75 2.63 -6.34
N VAL A 53 -10.92 2.75 -7.66
CA VAL A 53 -12.00 3.46 -8.33
C VAL A 53 -12.81 2.45 -9.14
N GLY A 54 -14.11 2.36 -8.88
CA GLY A 54 -15.00 1.49 -9.65
C GLY A 54 -15.46 2.12 -10.97
N ALA A 55 -16.11 1.34 -11.83
CA ALA A 55 -16.55 1.79 -13.16
C ALA A 55 -17.49 3.01 -13.12
N GLY A 56 -18.33 3.11 -12.07
CA GLY A 56 -19.20 4.26 -11.82
C GLY A 56 -18.50 5.47 -11.17
N GLY A 57 -17.17 5.47 -11.04
CA GLY A 57 -16.40 6.56 -10.45
C GLY A 57 -16.42 6.62 -8.91
N HIS A 58 -17.06 5.66 -8.24
CA HIS A 58 -17.03 5.55 -6.79
C HIS A 58 -15.63 5.18 -6.29
N ARG A 59 -15.25 5.70 -5.12
CA ARG A 59 -13.91 5.55 -4.54
C ARG A 59 -14.01 4.77 -3.25
N SER A 60 -13.16 3.77 -3.11
CA SER A 60 -12.93 3.10 -1.83
C SER A 60 -12.17 4.01 -0.85
N LEU A 61 -12.08 3.57 0.41
CA LEU A 61 -11.16 4.17 1.38
C LEU A 61 -9.72 4.03 0.88
N ALA A 62 -8.90 5.06 1.17
CA ALA A 62 -7.49 5.02 0.84
C ALA A 62 -6.72 4.16 1.85
N SER A 63 -5.84 3.31 1.35
CA SER A 63 -4.93 2.48 2.14
C SER A 63 -3.49 2.92 1.89
N SER A 64 -2.65 2.95 2.92
CA SER A 64 -1.23 3.28 2.77
C SER A 64 -0.50 2.26 1.89
N ALA A 65 0.39 2.75 1.02
CA ALA A 65 1.27 1.90 0.22
C ALA A 65 2.76 2.21 0.53
N PRO A 66 3.68 1.23 0.55
CA PRO A 66 3.40 -0.20 0.62
C PRO A 66 2.53 -0.52 1.84
N PRO A 67 1.74 -1.61 1.79
CA PRO A 67 0.88 -1.97 2.91
C PRO A 67 1.72 -2.10 4.18
N PRO A 68 1.17 -1.74 5.36
CA PRO A 68 1.86 -2.00 6.61
C PRO A 68 2.17 -3.49 6.68
N CYS A 69 3.29 -3.81 7.35
CA CYS A 69 3.66 -5.21 7.59
C CYS A 69 2.43 -5.96 8.11
N PRO A 70 2.10 -7.15 7.56
CA PRO A 70 0.96 -7.90 8.03
C PRO A 70 1.09 -8.10 9.54
N ILE A 71 0.09 -7.63 10.27
CA ILE A 71 -0.05 -7.98 11.69
C ILE A 71 -0.29 -9.49 11.69
N LEU A 72 0.50 -10.24 12.45
CA LEU A 72 0.32 -11.68 12.56
C LEU A 72 -1.12 -11.96 12.95
N THR A 73 -1.87 -12.56 12.03
CA THR A 73 -3.27 -12.96 12.26
C THR A 73 -3.34 -14.17 13.19
N THR A 74 -2.24 -14.92 13.27
CA THR A 74 -2.01 -15.99 14.23
C THR A 74 -1.50 -15.40 15.54
N ARG A 75 -2.22 -15.64 16.64
CA ARG A 75 -1.74 -15.31 17.99
C ARG A 75 -0.40 -16.03 18.19
N ALA A 76 0.62 -15.37 18.76
CA ALA A 76 1.98 -15.91 18.85
C ALA A 76 2.05 -17.31 19.52
N ASP A 77 1.08 -17.62 20.39
CA ASP A 77 0.84 -18.88 21.09
C ASP A 77 0.22 -20.00 20.23
N THR A 78 -0.16 -19.71 18.98
CA THR A 78 -0.73 -20.71 18.03
C THR A 78 0.21 -21.07 16.88
N VAL A 79 1.47 -20.62 16.93
CA VAL A 79 2.47 -20.91 15.89
C VAL A 79 3.09 -22.29 16.13
N ALA A 80 2.94 -23.21 15.18
CA ALA A 80 3.59 -24.52 15.24
C ALA A 80 5.07 -24.42 14.83
N ALA A 81 5.91 -25.34 15.31
CA ALA A 81 7.30 -25.42 14.87
C ALA A 81 7.35 -25.69 13.35
N GLY A 82 7.79 -24.69 12.58
CA GLY A 82 7.85 -24.74 11.12
C GLY A 82 6.97 -23.73 10.39
N ASP A 83 6.09 -23.02 11.10
CA ASP A 83 5.32 -21.94 10.51
C ASP A 83 6.23 -20.77 10.10
N VAL A 84 6.23 -20.47 8.80
CA VAL A 84 6.99 -19.35 8.25
C VAL A 84 6.25 -18.05 8.60
N ILE A 85 6.62 -17.45 9.71
CA ILE A 85 6.27 -16.07 10.04
C ILE A 85 6.87 -15.20 8.92
N ARG A 86 6.04 -14.78 7.95
CA ARG A 86 6.44 -13.79 6.94
C ARG A 86 6.52 -12.42 7.58
N ASN A 87 7.50 -12.28 8.48
CA ASN A 87 7.81 -11.02 9.11
C ASN A 87 8.62 -10.19 8.12
N CYS A 88 8.17 -8.97 7.85
CA CYS A 88 8.91 -8.03 7.01
C CYS A 88 10.11 -7.40 7.75
N ILE A 89 10.50 -7.93 8.92
CA ILE A 89 11.78 -7.61 9.55
C ILE A 89 12.88 -7.94 8.54
N ARG A 90 13.54 -6.89 8.03
CA ARG A 90 14.81 -7.03 7.33
C ARG A 90 15.75 -7.83 8.25
N PRO A 91 16.33 -8.95 7.81
CA PRO A 91 17.37 -9.59 8.62
C PRO A 91 18.47 -8.56 8.89
N PRO A 92 19.04 -8.52 10.10
CA PRO A 92 20.17 -7.63 10.38
C PRO A 92 21.27 -7.91 9.36
N ALA A 93 21.82 -6.83 8.78
CA ALA A 93 22.91 -6.93 7.82
C ALA A 93 24.08 -7.68 8.48
N ARG A 94 24.61 -8.69 7.78
CA ARG A 94 25.79 -9.45 8.18
C ARG A 94 27.06 -8.72 7.78
#